data_AF-A0AAU0NM03-F1
#
_entry.id   AF-A0AAU0NM03-F1
#
_cell.length_a   1.000
_cell.length_b   1.000
_cell.length_c   1.000
_cell.angle_alpha   90.00
_cell.angle_beta   90.00
_cell.angle_gamma   90.00
#
_symmetry.space_group_name_H-M   'P 1'
#
loop_
_entity.id
_entity.type
_entity.pdbx_description
1 polymer ?
#
loop_
_entity_poly.entity_id
_entity_poly.type
_entity_poly.pdbx_seq_one_letter_code
_entity_poly.pdbx_strand_id
1 'polypeptide(L)'
;MNSLYEIYYIGISDFLDRIRSKNTLIISLLMMYICYLFFPENNSSFYYTLTYSFEGYFYRGVYNSVWLGWVSTMAFISVITLIGFYFVRNSIKREKELLIGEITASIGTKSWIFIFGKAFGNLLFLLTQMLVVVVITVLMQFARGESYYLQPVKLLTPFLILAVPACFLTAVIAIIFEVIPFLRNSFGNVVYFFTWSGIIIYSIQNRTSTLADVFGMNTAAKIISKQLKHTFKEFDNIDSFSLGTNGPLHENIKTFIMNNVNIGLNILFQRLFWIFIGILLLFLASMFFKSNSLIRTKPSTIASKLTKEAKYIPCKKTVLTEIFENKTYMNNLSVLKSNLKIIIVSPNLYWYAAIIFCSIGIFFADGDNLNKFLIPMVWILPVFIWSKLATVQRAFNMEDYLLTYKNYRNVEPLNSAVAGILFTVFINISIIIKFLMIHNFLGITYILIGIFFVNALAIFIGNIVGSSTAFEITYIILWYLGILNSLPNLDFLGLTSKAVRSHIPIIFLAIGVCLTVASMVIKNIRLKSY
;
A
#
# COMPACT_ATOMS: atom_id res chain seq x y z
N MET A 1 24.81 28.58 -7.95
CA MET A 1 23.83 28.69 -6.85
C MET A 1 24.34 27.86 -5.67
N ASN A 2 23.98 28.23 -4.43
CA ASN A 2 24.34 27.41 -3.27
C ASN A 2 23.58 26.07 -3.37
N SER A 3 24.25 24.93 -3.19
CA SER A 3 23.65 23.59 -3.34
C SER A 3 22.40 23.40 -2.46
N LEU A 4 22.36 24.05 -1.30
CA LEU A 4 21.21 24.09 -0.39
C LEU A 4 19.97 24.73 -1.01
N TYR A 5 20.12 25.80 -1.79
CA TYR A 5 18.99 26.44 -2.47
C TYR A 5 18.42 25.52 -3.55
N GLU A 6 19.27 24.82 -4.30
CA GLU A 6 18.81 23.85 -5.31
C GLU A 6 18.00 22.71 -4.68
N ILE A 7 18.48 22.13 -3.57
CA ILE A 7 17.77 21.10 -2.81
C ILE A 7 16.38 21.61 -2.37
N TYR A 8 16.34 22.83 -1.82
CA TYR A 8 15.12 23.45 -1.33
C TYR A 8 14.08 23.64 -2.44
N TYR A 9 14.46 24.20 -3.59
CA TYR A 9 13.53 24.43 -4.70
C TYR A 9 13.04 23.12 -5.34
N ILE A 10 13.92 22.13 -5.50
CA ILE A 10 13.52 20.80 -6.01
C ILE A 10 12.49 20.16 -5.07
N GLY A 11 12.75 20.20 -3.76
CA GLY A 11 11.85 19.61 -2.77
C GLY A 11 10.51 20.33 -2.65
N ILE A 12 10.51 21.67 -2.65
CA ILE A 12 9.27 22.45 -2.62
C ILE A 12 8.44 22.25 -3.88
N SER A 13 9.08 22.21 -5.06
CA SER A 13 8.36 21.96 -6.30
C SER A 13 7.63 20.61 -6.25
N ASP A 14 8.32 19.54 -5.84
CA ASP A 14 7.69 18.21 -5.73
C ASP A 14 6.56 18.17 -4.69
N PHE A 15 6.74 18.88 -3.57
CA PHE A 15 5.76 19.01 -2.51
C PHE A 15 4.50 19.77 -2.95
N LEU A 16 4.66 20.92 -3.61
CA LEU A 16 3.55 21.73 -4.11
C LEU A 16 2.76 20.98 -5.19
N ASP A 17 3.45 20.28 -6.09
CA ASP A 17 2.80 19.43 -7.10
C ASP A 17 1.96 18.32 -6.49
N ARG A 18 2.40 17.75 -5.35
CA ARG A 18 1.62 16.76 -4.61
C ARG A 18 0.39 17.39 -3.97
N ILE A 19 0.55 18.42 -3.15
CA ILE A 19 -0.55 19.04 -2.39
C ILE A 19 -1.69 19.52 -3.29
N ARG A 20 -1.39 19.94 -4.53
CA ARG A 20 -2.40 20.37 -5.50
C ARG A 20 -3.20 19.22 -6.11
N SER A 21 -2.74 17.97 -5.95
CA SER A 21 -3.44 16.81 -6.50
C SER A 21 -4.62 16.38 -5.63
N LYS A 22 -5.74 16.01 -6.27
CA LYS A 22 -6.95 15.50 -5.60
C LYS A 22 -6.66 14.31 -4.69
N ASN A 23 -5.66 13.50 -5.03
CA ASN A 23 -5.25 12.33 -4.25
C ASN A 23 -4.80 12.71 -2.84
N THR A 24 -4.15 13.87 -2.66
CA THR A 24 -3.69 14.28 -1.32
C THR A 24 -4.83 14.64 -0.38
N LEU A 25 -5.91 15.21 -0.91
CA LEU A 25 -7.12 15.46 -0.13
C LEU A 25 -7.72 14.13 0.34
N ILE A 26 -7.85 13.14 -0.55
CA ILE A 26 -8.35 11.79 -0.20
C ILE A 26 -7.46 11.13 0.86
N ILE A 27 -6.13 11.22 0.71
CA ILE A 27 -5.17 10.71 1.69
C ILE A 27 -5.36 11.39 3.05
N SER A 28 -5.52 12.71 3.08
CA SER A 28 -5.72 13.45 4.32
C SER A 28 -7.02 13.06 5.02
N LEU A 29 -8.13 12.92 4.28
CA LEU A 29 -9.41 12.46 4.81
C LEU A 29 -9.31 11.03 5.37
N LEU A 30 -8.59 10.15 4.67
CA LEU A 30 -8.33 8.80 5.14
C LEU A 30 -7.49 8.79 6.43
N MET A 31 -6.45 9.62 6.53
CA MET A 31 -5.66 9.77 7.75
C MET A 31 -6.50 10.34 8.90
N MET A 32 -7.38 11.30 8.64
CA MET A 32 -8.33 11.82 9.64
C MET A 32 -9.27 10.71 10.13
N TYR A 33 -9.83 9.93 9.22
CA TYR A 33 -10.74 8.82 9.56
C TYR A 33 -10.03 7.73 10.36
N ILE A 34 -8.83 7.32 9.96
CA ILE A 34 -8.01 6.35 10.71
C ILE A 34 -7.70 6.89 12.11
N CYS A 35 -7.30 8.16 12.22
CA CYS A 35 -7.06 8.80 13.51
C CYS A 35 -8.31 8.81 14.40
N TYR A 36 -9.49 9.09 13.82
CA TYR A 36 -10.76 9.04 14.54
C TYR A 36 -11.05 7.64 15.09
N LEU A 37 -10.81 6.58 14.29
CA LEU A 37 -11.02 5.20 14.73
C LEU A 37 -10.15 4.84 15.93
N PHE A 38 -8.95 5.40 16.05
CA PHE A 38 -8.06 5.19 17.20
C PHE A 38 -8.51 5.90 18.48
N PHE A 39 -9.56 6.72 18.46
CA PHE A 39 -10.13 7.38 19.66
C PHE A 39 -11.64 7.13 19.78
N PRO A 40 -12.08 5.87 19.98
CA PRO A 40 -13.47 5.49 20.25
C PRO A 40 -14.06 6.13 21.50
N GLU A 41 -15.38 6.25 21.51
CA GLU A 41 -16.18 6.64 22.69
C GLU A 41 -16.26 5.52 23.73
N ASN A 42 -16.55 5.89 24.97
CA ASN A 42 -16.67 4.96 26.09
C ASN A 42 -17.74 3.87 25.89
N ASN A 43 -18.76 4.13 25.05
CA ASN A 43 -19.84 3.18 24.74
C ASN A 43 -19.71 2.50 23.37
N SER A 44 -18.56 2.61 22.69
CA SER A 44 -18.41 2.04 21.35
C SER A 44 -18.20 0.52 21.38
N SER A 45 -18.85 -0.18 20.45
CA SER A 45 -18.75 -1.64 20.28
C SER A 45 -17.41 -2.12 19.73
N PHE A 46 -16.58 -1.22 19.19
CA PHE A 46 -15.26 -1.55 18.63
C PHE A 46 -14.21 -0.60 19.18
N TYR A 47 -13.35 -1.16 20.03
CA TYR A 47 -12.26 -0.41 20.62
C TYR A 47 -10.95 -0.66 19.88
N TYR A 48 -10.47 0.33 19.14
CA TYR A 48 -9.20 0.28 18.39
C TYR A 48 -8.03 0.90 19.17
N THR A 49 -8.18 1.16 20.47
CA THR A 49 -7.09 1.73 21.28
C THR A 49 -6.34 0.67 22.09
N LEU A 50 -5.22 1.10 22.66
CA LEU A 50 -4.44 0.35 23.64
C LEU A 50 -5.31 -0.14 24.76
N THR A 51 -5.59 -1.44 24.73
CA THR A 51 -6.28 -2.11 25.81
C THR A 51 -5.42 -3.27 26.27
N TYR A 52 -4.98 -3.18 27.51
CA TYR A 52 -4.63 -4.39 28.24
C TYR A 52 -5.93 -5.03 28.66
N SER A 53 -6.22 -6.22 28.14
CA SER A 53 -7.23 -7.09 28.72
C SER A 53 -6.54 -7.96 29.75
N PHE A 54 -6.80 -7.71 31.04
CA PHE A 54 -6.39 -8.62 32.11
C PHE A 54 -7.64 -9.02 32.88
N GLU A 55 -7.89 -10.33 33.00
CA GLU A 55 -9.04 -10.89 33.72
C GLU A 55 -10.41 -10.31 33.32
N GLY A 56 -10.60 -9.96 32.03
CA GLY A 56 -11.86 -9.41 31.54
C GLY A 56 -12.08 -7.91 31.82
N TYR A 57 -11.07 -7.21 32.36
CA TYR A 57 -11.01 -5.76 32.48
C TYR A 57 -10.07 -5.14 31.45
N PHE A 58 -10.48 -3.99 30.92
CA PHE A 58 -9.77 -3.23 29.91
C PHE A 58 -9.15 -1.99 30.54
N TYR A 59 -7.82 -1.89 30.47
CA TYR A 59 -7.10 -0.76 31.04
C TYR A 59 -6.81 0.29 29.98
N ARG A 60 -7.18 1.55 30.27
CA ARG A 60 -6.99 2.69 29.35
C ARG A 60 -6.47 3.93 30.07
N GLY A 61 -5.63 4.73 29.41
CA GLY A 61 -5.35 6.07 29.90
C GLY A 61 -6.55 7.01 29.76
N VAL A 62 -6.72 7.91 30.72
CA VAL A 62 -7.62 9.07 30.59
C VAL A 62 -7.15 9.92 29.40
N TYR A 63 -8.08 10.46 28.61
CA TYR A 63 -7.78 11.28 27.44
C TYR A 63 -7.25 12.67 27.80
N ASN A 64 -6.06 12.70 28.41
CA ASN A 64 -5.26 13.89 28.62
C ASN A 64 -4.24 14.07 27.47
N SER A 65 -3.63 15.26 27.39
CA SER A 65 -2.68 15.59 26.31
C SER A 65 -1.46 14.68 26.23
N VAL A 66 -1.02 14.12 27.36
CA VAL A 66 0.14 13.22 27.42
C VAL A 66 -0.20 11.86 26.81
N TRP A 67 -1.27 11.24 27.30
CA TRP A 67 -1.73 9.94 26.82
C TRP A 67 -2.06 10.00 25.32
N LEU A 68 -2.87 10.98 24.90
CA LEU A 68 -3.24 11.15 23.50
C LEU A 68 -2.03 11.38 22.59
N GLY A 69 -1.04 12.16 23.03
CA GLY A 69 0.21 12.36 22.29
C GLY A 69 0.94 11.04 22.03
N TRP A 70 1.12 10.21 23.06
CA TRP A 70 1.83 8.93 22.92
C TRP A 70 1.06 7.89 22.10
N VAL A 71 -0.25 7.74 22.35
CA VAL A 71 -1.09 6.78 21.60
C VAL A 71 -1.22 7.19 20.14
N SER A 72 -1.49 8.48 19.87
CA SER A 72 -1.59 8.96 18.49
C SER A 72 -0.26 8.88 17.74
N THR A 73 0.88 9.16 18.40
CA THR A 73 2.20 8.99 17.80
C THR A 73 2.44 7.54 17.42
N MET A 74 2.12 6.60 18.31
CA MET A 74 2.28 5.17 18.02
C MET A 74 1.41 4.71 16.85
N ALA A 75 0.13 5.11 16.86
CA ALA A 75 -0.80 4.83 15.77
C ALA A 75 -0.39 5.48 14.45
N PHE A 76 0.12 6.72 14.50
CA PHE A 76 0.63 7.42 13.35
C PHE A 76 1.86 6.71 12.78
N ILE A 77 2.81 6.30 13.62
CA ILE A 77 4.02 5.58 13.17
C ILE A 77 3.64 4.25 12.49
N SER A 78 2.72 3.48 13.06
CA SER A 78 2.31 2.19 12.46
C SER A 78 1.67 2.38 11.07
N VAL A 79 0.84 3.41 10.92
CA VAL A 79 0.15 3.74 9.65
C VAL A 79 1.11 4.38 8.64
N ILE A 80 1.87 5.41 9.05
CA ILE A 80 2.71 6.20 8.15
C ILE A 80 3.93 5.42 7.65
N THR A 81 4.45 4.51 8.46
CA THR A 81 5.58 3.69 8.02
C THR A 81 5.14 2.70 6.96
N LEU A 82 3.98 2.05 7.11
CA LEU A 82 3.48 1.16 6.07
C LEU A 82 2.91 1.92 4.85
N ILE A 83 1.90 2.76 5.09
CA ILE A 83 1.10 3.37 4.04
C ILE A 83 1.79 4.63 3.49
N GLY A 84 2.47 5.39 4.33
CA GLY A 84 3.15 6.64 3.93
C GLY A 84 4.20 6.42 2.85
N PHE A 85 4.94 5.30 2.87
CA PHE A 85 5.85 4.90 1.79
C PHE A 85 5.15 4.93 0.43
N TYR A 86 3.96 4.35 0.32
CA TYR A 86 3.21 4.32 -0.93
C TYR A 86 2.70 5.69 -1.37
N PHE A 87 2.43 6.58 -0.43
CA PHE A 87 2.00 7.94 -0.73
C PHE A 87 3.14 8.82 -1.28
N VAL A 88 4.35 8.66 -0.75
CA VAL A 88 5.52 9.43 -1.22
C VAL A 88 6.23 8.81 -2.42
N ARG A 89 6.02 7.52 -2.65
CA ARG A 89 6.59 6.82 -3.80
C ARG A 89 6.08 7.37 -5.13
N ASN A 90 6.88 7.14 -6.18
CA ASN A 90 6.70 7.55 -7.57
C ASN A 90 7.06 9.02 -7.87
N SER A 91 7.87 9.66 -7.02
CA SER A 91 8.40 11.02 -7.26
C SER A 91 9.15 11.12 -8.59
N ILE A 92 10.14 10.25 -8.79
CA ILE A 92 11.02 10.17 -9.96
C ILE A 92 10.28 9.52 -11.13
N LYS A 93 9.42 8.53 -10.83
CA LYS A 93 8.60 7.88 -11.87
C LYS A 93 7.64 8.86 -12.55
N ARG A 94 6.98 9.71 -11.77
CA ARG A 94 6.05 10.74 -12.27
C ARG A 94 6.75 11.73 -13.18
N GLU A 95 7.95 12.21 -12.84
CA GLU A 95 8.71 13.12 -13.73
C GLU A 95 9.07 12.48 -15.07
N LYS A 96 9.36 11.17 -15.07
CA LYS A 96 9.62 10.42 -16.30
C LYS A 96 8.36 10.26 -17.16
N GLU A 97 7.22 10.02 -16.52
CA GLU A 97 5.93 9.86 -17.22
C GLU A 97 5.43 11.18 -17.80
N LEU A 98 5.64 12.29 -17.09
CA LEU A 98 5.29 13.65 -17.50
C LEU A 98 6.30 14.28 -18.48
N LEU A 99 7.36 13.57 -18.88
CA LEU A 99 8.45 14.06 -19.75
C LEU A 99 9.24 15.26 -19.19
N ILE A 100 8.98 15.67 -17.95
CA ILE A 100 9.73 16.73 -17.24
C ILE A 100 11.17 16.26 -16.97
N GLY A 101 11.37 14.94 -16.81
CA GLY A 101 12.69 14.36 -16.57
C GLY A 101 13.75 14.68 -17.63
N GLU A 102 13.36 15.00 -18.86
CA GLU A 102 14.27 15.40 -19.94
C GLU A 102 14.80 16.82 -19.73
N ILE A 103 13.97 17.71 -19.21
CA ILE A 103 14.34 19.08 -18.80
C ILE A 103 15.27 19.01 -17.59
N THR A 104 14.93 18.21 -16.58
CA THR A 104 15.78 18.04 -15.40
C THR A 104 17.16 17.46 -15.76
N ALA A 105 17.20 16.52 -16.69
CA ALA A 105 18.46 15.95 -17.16
C ALA A 105 19.34 16.96 -17.93
N SER A 106 18.74 17.91 -18.66
CA SER A 106 19.49 18.92 -19.43
C SER A 106 20.04 20.07 -18.59
N ILE A 107 19.43 20.38 -17.43
CA ILE A 107 19.90 21.41 -16.49
C ILE A 107 21.28 21.05 -15.88
N GLY A 108 21.65 19.76 -15.85
CA GLY A 108 22.96 19.33 -15.34
C GLY A 108 23.09 19.30 -13.82
N THR A 109 21.97 19.15 -13.09
CA THR A 109 21.99 19.04 -11.62
C THR A 109 22.75 17.80 -11.14
N LYS A 110 23.55 17.93 -10.07
CA LYS A 110 24.27 16.79 -9.47
C LYS A 110 23.28 15.77 -8.90
N SER A 111 23.56 14.47 -9.06
CA SER A 111 22.69 13.37 -8.60
C SER A 111 22.28 13.46 -7.12
N TRP A 112 23.22 13.85 -6.25
CA TRP A 112 22.94 13.98 -4.81
C TRP A 112 22.02 15.15 -4.50
N ILE A 113 22.19 16.31 -5.16
CA ILE A 113 21.31 17.48 -4.99
C ILE A 113 19.87 17.11 -5.36
N PHE A 114 19.70 16.42 -6.49
CA PHE A 114 18.39 15.96 -6.94
C PHE A 114 17.74 14.97 -5.95
N ILE A 115 18.49 13.96 -5.49
CA ILE A 115 17.97 12.96 -4.55
C ILE A 115 17.63 13.54 -3.19
N PHE A 116 18.48 14.41 -2.65
CA PHE A 116 18.21 15.09 -1.38
C PHE A 116 16.98 16.01 -1.52
N GLY A 117 16.83 16.71 -2.64
CA GLY A 117 15.64 17.52 -2.92
C GLY A 117 14.36 16.67 -2.95
N LYS A 118 14.39 15.53 -3.64
CA LYS A 118 13.25 14.60 -3.68
C LYS A 118 12.92 13.98 -2.32
N ALA A 119 13.94 13.58 -1.55
CA ALA A 119 13.76 13.10 -0.19
C ALA A 119 13.14 14.17 0.72
N PHE A 120 13.58 15.44 0.58
CA PHE A 120 13.03 16.56 1.33
C PHE A 120 11.56 16.83 0.99
N GLY A 121 11.19 16.83 -0.30
CA GLY A 121 9.78 16.96 -0.71
C GLY A 121 8.88 15.85 -0.17
N ASN A 122 9.38 14.60 -0.17
CA ASN A 122 8.69 13.46 0.44
C ASN A 122 8.52 13.63 1.96
N LEU A 123 9.57 14.08 2.67
CA LEU A 123 9.50 14.36 4.09
C LEU A 123 8.47 15.46 4.41
N LEU A 124 8.47 16.57 3.67
CA LEU A 124 7.47 17.63 3.85
C LEU A 124 6.05 17.10 3.69
N PHE A 125 5.81 16.25 2.70
CA PHE A 125 4.50 15.62 2.50
C PHE A 125 4.07 14.74 3.68
N LEU A 126 4.99 13.95 4.27
CA LEU A 126 4.65 13.13 5.44
C LEU A 126 4.43 13.98 6.70
N LEU A 127 5.19 15.06 6.86
CA LEU A 127 5.00 16.01 7.95
C LEU A 127 3.65 16.74 7.87
N THR A 128 3.12 17.02 6.67
CA THR A 128 1.76 17.58 6.58
C THR A 128 0.70 16.57 7.02
N GLN A 129 0.86 15.28 6.69
CA GLN A 129 -0.03 14.23 7.21
C GLN A 129 0.08 14.09 8.74
N MET A 130 1.29 14.25 9.29
CA MET A 130 1.49 14.30 10.75
C MET A 130 0.73 15.47 11.37
N LEU A 131 0.82 16.67 10.78
CA LEU A 131 0.09 17.85 11.26
C LEU A 131 -1.43 17.65 11.22
N VAL A 132 -1.96 17.02 10.16
CA VAL A 132 -3.37 16.65 10.09
C VAL A 132 -3.76 15.77 11.27
N VAL A 133 -2.97 14.74 11.57
CA VAL A 133 -3.24 13.85 12.71
C VAL A 133 -3.14 14.60 14.04
N VAL A 134 -2.14 15.46 14.23
CA VAL A 134 -2.03 16.31 15.43
C VAL A 134 -3.29 17.16 15.62
N VAL A 135 -3.78 17.83 14.58
CA VAL A 135 -5.02 18.63 14.66
C VAL A 135 -6.21 17.76 15.06
N ILE A 136 -6.38 16.58 14.44
CA ILE A 136 -7.47 15.67 14.82
C ILE A 136 -7.33 15.19 16.26
N THR A 137 -6.12 14.90 16.75
CA THR A 137 -5.92 14.46 18.14
C THR A 137 -6.30 15.54 19.15
N VAL A 138 -6.02 16.81 18.84
CA VAL A 138 -6.45 17.95 19.66
C VAL A 138 -7.97 18.07 19.64
N LEU A 139 -8.61 17.96 18.47
CA LEU A 139 -10.08 17.97 18.36
C LEU A 139 -10.71 16.80 19.12
N MET A 140 -10.12 15.61 19.06
CA MET A 140 -10.59 14.43 19.80
C MET A 140 -10.44 14.59 21.31
N GLN A 141 -9.38 15.26 21.79
CA GLN A 141 -9.24 15.56 23.22
C GLN A 141 -10.45 16.36 23.73
N PHE A 142 -10.84 17.40 22.99
CA PHE A 142 -11.99 18.23 23.33
C PHE A 142 -13.33 17.50 23.13
N ALA A 143 -13.49 16.75 22.04
CA ALA A 143 -14.73 16.04 21.73
C ALA A 143 -15.04 14.91 22.72
N ARG A 144 -14.01 14.24 23.26
CA ARG A 144 -14.19 13.17 24.25
C ARG A 144 -14.41 13.71 25.67
N GLY A 145 -14.03 14.96 25.94
CA GLY A 145 -14.43 15.69 27.13
C GLY A 145 -13.88 15.21 28.48
N GLU A 146 -12.93 14.27 28.50
CA GLU A 146 -12.36 13.74 29.75
C GLU A 146 -11.32 14.68 30.38
N SER A 147 -10.67 15.51 29.56
CA SER A 147 -9.75 16.54 30.02
C SER A 147 -9.67 17.69 29.02
N TYR A 148 -10.21 18.85 29.40
CA TYR A 148 -10.15 20.08 28.60
C TYR A 148 -8.82 20.84 28.72
N TYR A 149 -7.91 20.36 29.59
CA TYR A 149 -6.62 21.01 29.79
C TYR A 149 -5.62 20.60 28.71
N LEU A 150 -5.39 21.48 27.74
CA LEU A 150 -4.46 21.28 26.64
C LEU A 150 -3.03 21.61 27.07
N GLN A 151 -2.12 20.64 26.98
CA GLN A 151 -0.68 20.86 27.15
C GLN A 151 0.05 20.62 25.81
N PRO A 152 0.19 21.64 24.93
CA PRO A 152 0.73 21.49 23.57
C PRO A 152 2.10 20.82 23.53
N VAL A 153 2.99 21.23 24.43
CA VAL A 153 4.37 20.70 24.49
C VAL A 153 4.34 19.19 24.77
N LYS A 154 3.54 18.74 25.74
CA LYS A 154 3.47 17.32 26.11
C LYS A 154 2.76 16.46 25.05
N LEU A 155 1.86 17.04 24.28
CA LEU A 155 1.20 16.37 23.16
C LEU A 155 2.14 16.22 21.97
N LEU A 156 2.92 17.26 21.65
CA LEU A 156 3.82 17.30 20.49
C LEU A 156 5.14 16.58 20.71
N THR A 157 5.61 16.43 21.96
CA THR A 157 6.90 15.77 22.26
C THR A 157 7.06 14.38 21.62
N PRO A 158 6.10 13.42 21.73
CA PRO A 158 6.26 12.12 21.09
C PRO A 158 6.27 12.21 19.56
N PHE A 159 5.48 13.11 18.96
CA PHE A 159 5.51 13.34 17.50
C PHE A 159 6.88 13.83 17.03
N LEU A 160 7.45 14.84 17.70
CA LEU A 160 8.75 15.39 17.30
C LEU A 160 9.89 14.39 17.49
N ILE A 161 9.86 13.61 18.58
CA ILE A 161 10.96 12.72 18.94
C ILE A 161 10.89 11.40 18.18
N LEU A 162 9.69 10.86 17.91
CA LEU A 162 9.53 9.54 17.29
C LEU A 162 8.98 9.62 15.86
N ALA A 163 7.91 10.38 15.63
CA ALA A 163 7.26 10.42 14.32
C ALA A 163 8.10 11.13 13.25
N VAL A 164 8.76 12.25 13.57
CA VAL A 164 9.62 12.97 12.61
C VAL A 164 10.76 12.11 12.08
N PRO A 165 11.57 11.42 12.92
CA PRO A 165 12.57 10.46 12.43
C PRO A 165 11.97 9.32 11.61
N ALA A 166 10.80 8.79 12.01
CA ALA A 166 10.13 7.74 11.25
C ALA A 166 9.70 8.22 9.85
N CYS A 167 9.15 9.44 9.74
CA CYS A 167 8.83 10.08 8.45
C CYS A 167 10.07 10.32 7.59
N PHE A 168 11.20 10.69 8.19
CA PHE A 168 12.46 10.82 7.47
C PHE A 168 12.93 9.49 6.89
N LEU A 169 12.97 8.43 7.71
CA LEU A 169 13.37 7.10 7.26
C LEU A 169 12.46 6.57 6.13
N THR A 170 11.14 6.76 6.24
CA THR A 170 10.21 6.29 5.21
C THR A 170 10.37 7.08 3.91
N ALA A 171 10.61 8.39 3.98
CA ALA A 171 10.94 9.21 2.81
C ALA A 171 12.24 8.76 2.14
N VAL A 172 13.28 8.44 2.92
CA VAL A 172 14.56 7.92 2.42
C VAL A 172 14.38 6.57 1.74
N ILE A 173 13.68 5.62 2.40
CA ILE A 173 13.44 4.29 1.84
C ILE A 173 12.64 4.37 0.53
N ALA A 174 11.65 5.27 0.44
CA ALA A 174 10.91 5.50 -0.79
C ALA A 174 11.81 5.90 -1.96
N ILE A 175 12.77 6.81 -1.74
CA ILE A 175 13.73 7.23 -2.77
C ILE A 175 14.67 6.09 -3.16
N ILE A 176 15.18 5.32 -2.20
CA ILE A 176 16.05 4.16 -2.48
C ILE A 176 15.34 3.16 -3.40
N PHE A 177 14.07 2.85 -3.11
CA PHE A 177 13.26 1.94 -3.92
C PHE A 177 13.00 2.47 -5.34
N GLU A 178 12.97 3.80 -5.53
CA GLU A 178 12.81 4.41 -6.85
C GLU A 178 14.12 4.44 -7.67
N VAL A 179 15.27 4.59 -7.00
CA VAL A 179 16.59 4.60 -7.65
C VAL A 179 16.96 3.22 -8.16
N ILE A 180 16.62 2.16 -7.41
CA ILE A 180 16.97 0.79 -7.75
C ILE A 180 16.04 0.27 -8.88
N PRO A 181 16.57 -0.09 -10.07
CA PRO A 181 15.73 -0.40 -11.24
C PRO A 181 14.73 -1.54 -11.03
N PHE A 182 15.10 -2.57 -10.29
CA PHE A 182 14.22 -3.72 -10.05
C PHE A 182 13.15 -3.45 -8.97
N LEU A 183 13.42 -2.55 -8.03
CA LEU A 183 12.47 -2.16 -6.97
C LEU A 183 11.51 -1.07 -7.42
N ARG A 184 11.83 -0.32 -8.49
CA ARG A 184 11.02 0.80 -8.98
C ARG A 184 9.60 0.41 -9.37
N ASN A 185 9.41 -0.80 -9.88
CA ASN A 185 8.12 -1.31 -10.34
C ASN A 185 7.29 -1.91 -9.18
N SER A 186 6.09 -2.40 -9.48
CA SER A 186 5.18 -3.04 -8.52
C SER A 186 5.86 -4.09 -7.63
N PHE A 187 6.87 -4.80 -8.12
CA PHE A 187 7.65 -5.74 -7.30
C PHE A 187 8.17 -5.12 -5.99
N GLY A 188 8.69 -3.89 -6.05
CA GLY A 188 9.18 -3.21 -4.85
C GLY A 188 8.08 -2.88 -3.84
N ASN A 189 6.80 -2.81 -4.24
CA ASN A 189 5.69 -2.58 -3.29
C ASN A 189 5.54 -3.78 -2.36
N VAL A 190 5.52 -5.00 -2.91
CA VAL A 190 5.45 -6.24 -2.13
C VAL A 190 6.73 -6.43 -1.30
N VAL A 191 7.92 -6.20 -1.89
CA VAL A 191 9.18 -6.26 -1.13
C VAL A 191 9.15 -5.29 0.04
N TYR A 192 8.64 -4.07 -0.16
CA TYR A 192 8.53 -3.09 0.91
C TYR A 192 7.70 -3.63 2.08
N PHE A 193 6.53 -4.20 1.80
CA PHE A 193 5.67 -4.80 2.83
C PHE A 193 6.41 -5.85 3.67
N PHE A 194 7.16 -6.76 3.03
CA PHE A 194 7.94 -7.76 3.75
C PHE A 194 9.10 -7.16 4.52
N THR A 195 9.81 -6.17 3.96
CA THR A 195 10.90 -5.47 4.68
C THR A 195 10.37 -4.71 5.90
N TRP A 196 9.24 -4.00 5.76
CA TRP A 196 8.58 -3.30 6.85
C TRP A 196 8.12 -4.28 7.93
N SER A 197 7.47 -5.39 7.54
CA SER A 197 7.03 -6.43 8.47
C SER A 197 8.21 -7.05 9.22
N GLY A 198 9.31 -7.34 8.52
CA GLY A 198 10.54 -7.86 9.12
C GLY A 198 11.17 -6.89 10.12
N ILE A 199 11.21 -5.59 9.80
CA ILE A 199 11.70 -4.54 10.72
C ILE A 199 10.85 -4.49 11.99
N ILE A 200 9.52 -4.53 11.87
CA ILE A 200 8.61 -4.51 13.02
C ILE A 200 8.76 -5.77 13.88
N ILE A 201 8.80 -6.96 13.26
CA ILE A 201 8.99 -8.24 13.97
C ILE A 201 10.33 -8.22 14.73
N TYR A 202 11.41 -7.83 14.06
CA TYR A 202 12.73 -7.73 14.68
C TYR A 202 12.74 -6.72 15.85
N SER A 203 12.09 -5.58 15.68
CA SER A 203 11.95 -4.55 16.72
C SER A 203 11.17 -5.04 17.95
N ILE A 204 10.14 -5.86 17.76
CA ILE A 204 9.31 -6.41 18.84
C ILE A 204 10.04 -7.57 19.55
N GLN A 205 10.78 -8.39 18.81
CA GLN A 205 11.48 -9.57 19.34
C GLN A 205 12.74 -9.18 20.13
N ASN A 206 13.55 -8.26 19.60
CA ASN A 206 14.75 -7.78 20.28
C ASN A 206 14.43 -6.68 21.28
N ARG A 207 13.96 -7.11 22.45
CA ARG A 207 13.55 -6.22 23.54
C ARG A 207 14.71 -5.63 24.34
N THR A 208 15.91 -6.21 24.25
CA THR A 208 17.10 -5.80 25.02
C THR A 208 17.85 -4.63 24.41
N SER A 209 18.01 -4.60 23.09
CA SER A 209 18.70 -3.50 22.39
C SER A 209 17.70 -2.44 21.95
N THR A 210 17.76 -1.26 22.57
CA THR A 210 16.94 -0.11 22.18
C THR A 210 17.26 0.42 20.78
N LEU A 211 18.45 0.11 20.24
CA LEU A 211 18.84 0.40 18.86
C LEU A 211 18.07 -0.43 17.82
N ALA A 212 17.53 -1.60 18.18
CA ALA A 212 16.75 -2.44 17.25
C ALA A 212 15.40 -1.81 16.86
N ASP A 213 14.96 -0.78 17.57
CA ASP A 213 13.73 -0.06 17.27
C ASP A 213 13.95 1.03 16.22
N VAL A 214 13.84 0.65 14.94
CA VAL A 214 14.03 1.53 13.79
C VAL A 214 13.02 2.68 13.78
N PHE A 215 11.73 2.39 13.99
CA PHE A 215 10.65 3.38 13.85
C PHE A 215 10.23 4.04 15.17
N GLY A 216 10.65 3.54 16.34
CA GLY A 216 10.29 4.10 17.64
C GLY A 216 9.04 3.47 18.28
N MET A 217 8.46 2.44 17.66
CA MET A 217 7.20 1.85 18.10
C MET A 217 7.35 1.06 19.39
N ASN A 218 8.47 0.35 19.57
CA ASN A 218 8.78 -0.38 20.80
C ASN A 218 9.10 0.59 21.95
N THR A 219 9.75 1.73 21.67
CA THR A 219 10.00 2.76 22.69
C THR A 219 8.72 3.38 23.24
N ALA A 220 7.76 3.69 22.36
CA ALA A 220 6.43 4.16 22.78
C ALA A 220 5.70 3.09 23.61
N ALA A 221 5.72 1.84 23.16
CA ALA A 221 5.13 0.71 23.89
C ALA A 221 5.73 0.53 25.29
N LYS A 222 7.07 0.61 25.43
CA LYS A 222 7.78 0.50 26.71
C LYS A 222 7.46 1.64 27.68
N ILE A 223 7.31 2.86 27.17
CA ILE A 223 6.95 4.03 28.00
C ILE A 223 5.54 3.87 28.56
N ILE A 224 4.61 3.43 27.72
CA ILE A 224 3.23 3.18 28.13
C ILE A 224 3.15 2.01 29.12
N SER A 225 3.85 0.90 28.83
CA SER A 225 3.85 -0.26 29.72
C SER A 225 4.50 0.04 31.07
N LYS A 226 5.58 0.82 31.12
CA LYS A 226 6.21 1.25 32.37
C LYS A 226 5.26 2.08 33.24
N GLN A 227 4.49 2.98 32.63
CA GLN A 227 3.50 3.80 33.36
C GLN A 227 2.36 2.93 33.91
N LEU A 228 1.93 1.94 33.13
CA LEU A 228 0.91 0.97 33.55
C LEU A 228 1.37 0.11 34.72
N LYS A 229 2.58 -0.46 34.66
CA LYS A 229 3.17 -1.25 35.76
C LYS A 229 3.29 -0.44 37.04
N HIS A 230 3.68 0.84 36.94
CA HIS A 230 3.73 1.72 38.11
C HIS A 230 2.35 1.98 38.74
N THR A 231 1.28 1.96 37.94
CA THR A 231 -0.07 2.25 38.43
C THR A 231 -0.79 0.99 38.91
N PHE A 232 -0.52 -0.16 38.29
CA PHE A 232 -1.18 -1.43 38.55
C PHE A 232 -0.14 -2.54 38.71
N LYS A 233 0.04 -3.02 39.96
CA LYS A 233 0.95 -4.12 40.29
C LYS A 233 0.60 -5.44 39.58
N GLU A 234 -0.65 -5.59 39.13
CA GLU A 234 -1.13 -6.73 38.34
C GLU A 234 -0.37 -6.92 37.01
N PHE A 235 0.26 -5.86 36.49
CA PHE A 235 0.98 -5.89 35.20
C PHE A 235 2.50 -6.07 35.33
N ASP A 236 3.05 -6.25 36.54
CA ASP A 236 4.49 -6.36 36.74
C ASP A 236 5.12 -7.48 35.89
N ASN A 237 4.41 -8.59 35.71
CA ASN A 237 4.85 -9.77 34.95
C ASN A 237 4.43 -9.78 33.46
N ILE A 238 3.65 -8.79 32.99
CA ILE A 238 3.16 -8.76 31.61
C ILE A 238 4.06 -7.87 30.76
N ASP A 239 4.83 -8.52 29.88
CA ASP A 239 5.76 -7.86 28.96
C ASP A 239 5.23 -7.76 27.52
N SER A 240 4.01 -8.25 27.25
CA SER A 240 3.39 -8.15 25.93
C SER A 240 2.60 -6.86 25.79
N PHE A 241 3.00 -6.05 24.82
CA PHE A 241 2.26 -4.87 24.37
C PHE A 241 1.64 -5.20 23.01
N SER A 242 0.31 -5.10 22.90
CA SER A 242 -0.40 -5.21 21.62
C SER A 242 -1.24 -3.96 21.39
N LEU A 243 -0.97 -3.29 20.26
CA LEU A 243 -1.88 -2.31 19.69
C LEU A 243 -2.85 -3.10 18.79
N GLY A 244 -4.12 -3.22 19.18
CA GLY A 244 -5.07 -4.05 18.44
C GLY A 244 -6.50 -3.98 18.98
N THR A 245 -7.43 -4.58 18.23
CA THR A 245 -8.84 -4.66 18.60
C THR A 245 -9.10 -5.84 19.52
N ASN A 246 -9.63 -5.59 20.71
CA ASN A 246 -10.03 -6.64 21.64
C ASN A 246 -11.55 -6.62 21.86
N GLY A 247 -12.33 -6.92 20.81
CA GLY A 247 -13.77 -7.16 20.90
C GLY A 247 -14.64 -6.02 21.47
N PRO A 248 -15.95 -6.27 21.67
CA PRO A 248 -16.85 -5.32 22.30
C PRO A 248 -16.59 -5.22 23.80
N LEU A 249 -16.35 -3.99 24.25
CA LEU A 249 -16.21 -3.62 25.65
C LEU A 249 -17.59 -3.50 26.28
N HIS A 250 -18.09 -4.53 26.95
CA HIS A 250 -19.18 -4.34 27.89
C HIS A 250 -18.58 -4.04 29.29
N GLU A 251 -18.73 -2.78 29.70
CA GLU A 251 -18.72 -2.25 31.08
C GLU A 251 -17.47 -2.38 31.98
N ASN A 252 -16.42 -3.10 31.56
CA ASN A 252 -15.23 -3.34 32.40
C ASN A 252 -14.00 -2.48 32.04
N ILE A 253 -14.09 -1.14 32.02
CA ILE A 253 -12.94 -0.26 31.70
C ILE A 253 -12.36 0.36 32.99
N LYS A 254 -11.09 0.06 33.30
CA LYS A 254 -10.32 0.74 34.35
C LYS A 254 -9.44 1.82 33.74
N THR A 255 -9.53 3.05 34.22
CA THR A 255 -8.74 4.17 33.69
C THR A 255 -7.55 4.52 34.57
N PHE A 256 -6.47 5.05 33.97
CA PHE A 256 -5.34 5.62 34.70
C PHE A 256 -4.90 6.96 34.13
N ILE A 257 -4.27 7.79 34.97
CA ILE A 257 -3.82 9.11 34.59
C ILE A 257 -2.30 9.08 34.30
N MET A 258 -1.92 9.53 33.11
CA MET A 258 -0.52 9.65 32.69
C MET A 258 -0.08 11.12 32.71
N ASN A 259 0.60 11.56 33.77
CA ASN A 259 0.89 12.99 33.97
C ASN A 259 2.25 13.45 33.44
N ASN A 260 3.32 12.69 33.73
CA ASN A 260 4.68 13.05 33.37
C ASN A 260 5.43 11.84 32.81
N VAL A 261 6.12 12.07 31.70
CA VAL A 261 6.96 11.06 31.04
C VAL A 261 8.37 11.59 30.98
N ASN A 262 9.28 10.95 31.71
CA ASN A 262 10.71 11.28 31.62
C ASN A 262 11.30 10.62 30.38
N ILE A 263 11.59 11.41 29.36
CA ILE A 263 12.26 10.96 28.15
C ILE A 263 13.75 10.91 28.45
N GLY A 264 14.33 9.70 28.43
CA GLY A 264 15.77 9.54 28.58
C GLY A 264 16.52 10.08 27.35
N LEU A 265 17.66 10.76 27.57
CA LEU A 265 18.56 11.23 26.49
C LEU A 265 18.97 10.10 25.53
N ASN A 266 19.02 8.87 26.02
CA ASN A 266 19.29 7.67 25.21
C ASN A 266 18.30 7.51 24.04
N ILE A 267 17.01 7.85 24.23
CA ILE A 267 16.00 7.77 23.16
C ILE A 267 16.34 8.77 22.05
N LEU A 268 16.72 10.01 22.41
CA LEU A 268 17.10 11.03 21.43
C LEU A 268 18.34 10.61 20.62
N PHE A 269 19.38 10.10 21.28
CA PHE A 269 20.58 9.61 20.60
C PHE A 269 20.28 8.49 19.60
N GLN A 270 19.39 7.56 19.94
CA GLN A 270 18.97 6.50 19.02
C GLN A 270 18.25 7.05 17.79
N ARG A 271 17.40 8.07 17.95
CA ARG A 271 16.69 8.68 16.83
C ARG A 271 17.63 9.47 15.92
N LEU A 272 18.59 10.19 16.50
CA LEU A 272 19.66 10.87 15.75
C LEU A 272 20.55 9.87 15.01
N PHE A 273 20.86 8.73 15.61
CA PHE A 273 21.60 7.65 14.95
C PHE A 273 20.88 7.13 13.70
N TRP A 274 19.58 6.89 13.78
CA TRP A 274 18.80 6.46 12.62
C TRP A 274 18.66 7.55 11.55
N ILE A 275 18.55 8.82 11.93
CA ILE A 275 18.62 9.94 10.98
C ILE A 275 19.97 9.96 10.26
N PHE A 276 21.06 9.78 10.99
CA PHE A 276 22.40 9.70 10.42
C PHE A 276 22.53 8.55 9.41
N ILE A 277 22.02 7.36 9.75
CA ILE A 277 21.93 6.23 8.82
C ILE A 277 21.13 6.59 7.57
N GLY A 278 19.98 7.26 7.72
CA GLY A 278 19.15 7.69 6.59
C GLY A 278 19.90 8.65 5.65
N ILE A 279 20.69 9.57 6.19
CA ILE A 279 21.54 10.48 5.40
C ILE A 279 22.61 9.69 4.63
N LEU A 280 23.28 8.74 5.29
CA LEU A 280 24.29 7.87 4.66
C LEU A 280 23.67 7.05 3.52
N LEU A 281 22.47 6.50 3.73
CA LEU A 281 21.73 5.78 2.71
C LEU A 281 21.32 6.66 1.52
N LEU A 282 20.98 7.94 1.73
CA LEU A 282 20.74 8.88 0.63
C LEU A 282 22.01 9.14 -0.19
N PHE A 283 23.17 9.29 0.47
CA PHE A 283 24.44 9.40 -0.23
C PHE A 283 24.74 8.15 -1.06
N LEU A 284 24.56 6.96 -0.50
CA LEU A 284 24.70 5.70 -1.25
C LEU A 284 23.74 5.65 -2.44
N ALA A 285 22.45 5.97 -2.24
CA ALA A 285 21.47 6.02 -3.33
C ALA A 285 21.89 7.01 -4.42
N SER A 286 22.48 8.14 -4.05
CA SER A 286 22.96 9.13 -5.02
C SER A 286 24.10 8.65 -5.91
N MET A 287 24.93 7.73 -5.43
CA MET A 287 25.99 7.12 -6.24
C MET A 287 25.43 6.17 -7.31
N PHE A 288 24.32 5.49 -7.01
CA PHE A 288 23.65 4.60 -7.97
C PHE A 288 22.79 5.36 -9.00
N PHE A 289 22.39 6.60 -8.69
CA PHE A 289 21.52 7.38 -9.55
C PHE A 289 22.27 8.11 -10.66
N LYS A 290 21.81 7.87 -11.90
CA LYS A 290 22.28 8.56 -13.10
C LYS A 290 21.15 9.43 -13.66
N SER A 291 21.42 10.71 -13.92
CA SER A 291 20.43 11.65 -14.49
C SER A 291 19.85 11.17 -15.83
N ASN A 292 20.64 10.49 -16.66
CA ASN A 292 20.18 9.91 -17.92
C ASN A 292 19.06 8.86 -17.76
N SER A 293 18.86 8.31 -16.54
CA SER A 293 17.75 7.38 -16.26
C SER A 293 16.37 8.05 -16.30
N LEU A 294 16.33 9.38 -16.17
CA LEU A 294 15.12 10.20 -16.26
C LEU A 294 14.58 10.28 -17.68
N ILE A 295 15.44 10.12 -18.69
CA ILE A 295 15.06 10.19 -20.11
C ILE A 295 14.17 8.99 -20.44
N ARG A 296 12.96 9.26 -20.96
CA ARG A 296 12.02 8.23 -21.40
C ARG A 296 12.24 7.87 -22.86
N THR A 297 12.48 8.88 -23.71
CA THR A 297 12.75 8.65 -25.13
C THR A 297 14.19 8.19 -25.32
N LYS A 298 14.40 6.91 -25.63
CA LYS A 298 15.66 6.54 -26.28
C LYS A 298 15.69 7.26 -27.63
N PRO A 299 16.77 8.00 -27.98
CA PRO A 299 16.88 8.56 -29.32
C PRO A 299 16.73 7.40 -30.30
N SER A 300 15.74 7.49 -31.20
CA SER A 300 15.56 6.43 -32.17
C SER A 300 16.79 6.44 -33.09
N THR A 301 17.49 5.31 -33.16
CA THR A 301 18.55 5.09 -34.16
C THR A 301 18.01 5.10 -35.59
N ILE A 302 16.67 5.17 -35.74
CA ILE A 302 15.95 5.27 -36.99
C ILE A 302 15.84 6.73 -37.44
N ALA A 303 15.68 7.71 -36.54
CA ALA A 303 15.63 9.12 -36.92
C ALA A 303 16.93 9.61 -37.57
N SER A 304 18.09 9.10 -37.13
CA SER A 304 19.38 9.38 -37.79
C SER A 304 19.57 8.65 -39.13
N LYS A 305 18.75 7.64 -39.43
CA LYS A 305 18.67 7.00 -40.76
C LYS A 305 17.63 7.67 -41.68
N LEU A 306 16.65 8.37 -41.11
CA LEU A 306 15.59 9.09 -41.84
C LEU A 306 16.04 10.47 -42.34
N THR A 307 17.22 10.96 -41.95
CA THR A 307 17.89 12.12 -42.56
C THR A 307 18.63 11.78 -43.86
N LYS A 308 18.28 10.67 -44.51
CA LYS A 308 18.45 10.60 -45.98
C LYS A 308 17.21 11.26 -46.55
N GLU A 309 17.39 12.43 -47.18
CA GLU A 309 16.36 13.15 -47.93
C GLU A 309 15.48 12.16 -48.70
N ALA A 310 14.33 11.82 -48.12
CA ALA A 310 13.34 11.03 -48.80
C ALA A 310 12.84 11.96 -49.90
N LYS A 311 13.24 11.71 -51.16
CA LYS A 311 12.66 12.37 -52.33
C LYS A 311 11.15 12.31 -52.16
N TYR A 312 10.53 13.47 -51.98
CA TYR A 312 9.10 13.60 -51.84
C TYR A 312 8.47 13.11 -53.15
N ILE A 313 7.99 11.87 -53.16
CA ILE A 313 7.19 11.35 -54.25
C ILE A 313 5.81 11.95 -54.04
N PRO A 314 5.32 12.85 -54.92
CA PRO A 314 3.98 13.38 -54.78
C PRO A 314 3.00 12.20 -54.80
N CYS A 315 2.30 12.02 -53.69
CA CYS A 315 1.30 10.98 -53.58
C CYS A 315 0.22 11.29 -54.63
N LYS A 316 0.10 10.45 -55.67
CA LYS A 316 -1.06 10.49 -56.57
C LYS A 316 -2.28 10.47 -55.68
N LYS A 317 -3.22 11.40 -55.87
CA LYS A 317 -4.48 11.50 -55.10
C LYS A 317 -5.11 10.11 -54.97
N THR A 318 -4.82 9.43 -53.87
CA THR A 318 -5.50 8.21 -53.47
C THR A 318 -6.81 8.70 -52.89
N VAL A 319 -7.89 8.53 -53.66
CA VAL A 319 -9.23 8.65 -53.09
C VAL A 319 -9.31 7.57 -52.02
N LEU A 320 -9.31 7.99 -50.75
CA LEU A 320 -9.52 7.09 -49.63
C LEU A 320 -10.87 6.41 -49.87
N THR A 321 -10.87 5.09 -49.98
CA THR A 321 -12.11 4.33 -50.02
C THR A 321 -12.90 4.65 -48.76
N GLU A 322 -14.17 4.97 -48.93
CA GLU A 322 -15.09 5.15 -47.82
C GLU A 322 -15.08 3.89 -46.95
N ILE A 323 -14.62 4.03 -45.70
CA ILE A 323 -14.64 2.96 -44.70
C ILE A 323 -16.08 2.83 -44.18
N PHE A 324 -16.98 2.33 -45.01
CA PHE A 324 -18.37 2.04 -44.64
C PHE A 324 -18.72 0.57 -44.89
N GLU A 325 -17.88 -0.36 -44.43
CA GLU A 325 -18.44 -1.66 -44.05
C GLU A 325 -18.92 -1.58 -42.60
N ASN A 326 -20.23 -1.36 -42.43
CA ASN A 326 -20.97 -1.53 -41.17
C ASN A 326 -21.05 -3.01 -40.73
N LYS A 327 -19.99 -3.80 -40.94
CA LYS A 327 -19.91 -5.16 -40.42
C LYS A 327 -19.39 -5.09 -38.99
N THR A 328 -20.32 -5.13 -38.04
CA THR A 328 -19.99 -5.31 -36.63
C THR A 328 -19.55 -6.75 -36.39
N TYR A 329 -18.25 -7.03 -36.54
CA TYR A 329 -17.69 -8.33 -36.14
C TYR A 329 -17.67 -8.44 -34.61
N MET A 330 -18.55 -9.26 -34.03
CA MET A 330 -18.47 -9.66 -32.61
C MET A 330 -17.25 -10.55 -32.42
N ASN A 331 -16.08 -9.96 -32.18
CA ASN A 331 -14.84 -10.70 -32.00
C ASN A 331 -14.46 -10.88 -30.52
N ASN A 332 -15.44 -11.22 -29.68
CA ASN A 332 -15.30 -11.33 -28.23
C ASN A 332 -14.19 -12.31 -27.84
N LEU A 333 -14.11 -13.43 -28.56
CA LEU A 333 -13.11 -14.46 -28.32
C LEU A 333 -11.68 -13.98 -28.64
N SER A 334 -11.49 -13.19 -29.71
CA SER A 334 -10.16 -12.64 -30.01
C SER A 334 -9.69 -11.64 -28.96
N VAL A 335 -10.60 -10.80 -28.44
CA VAL A 335 -10.30 -9.82 -27.40
C VAL A 335 -9.95 -10.54 -26.11
N LEU A 336 -10.73 -11.58 -25.75
CA LEU A 336 -10.43 -12.45 -24.61
C LEU A 336 -9.06 -13.15 -24.76
N LYS A 337 -8.78 -13.73 -25.93
CA LYS A 337 -7.50 -14.39 -26.24
C LYS A 337 -6.34 -13.40 -26.15
N SER A 338 -6.54 -12.16 -26.61
CA SER A 338 -5.54 -11.10 -26.55
C SER A 338 -5.28 -10.69 -25.10
N ASN A 339 -6.32 -10.50 -24.29
CA ASN A 339 -6.19 -10.19 -22.86
C ASN A 339 -5.48 -11.32 -22.11
N LEU A 340 -5.85 -12.59 -22.36
CA LEU A 340 -5.16 -13.75 -21.79
C LEU A 340 -3.69 -13.81 -22.21
N LYS A 341 -3.39 -13.54 -23.49
CA LYS A 341 -2.01 -13.52 -23.98
C LYS A 341 -1.19 -12.43 -23.31
N ILE A 342 -1.75 -11.23 -23.11
CA ILE A 342 -1.09 -10.14 -22.40
C ILE A 342 -0.78 -10.56 -20.96
N ILE A 343 -1.75 -11.18 -20.27
CA ILE A 343 -1.59 -11.66 -18.90
C ILE A 343 -0.48 -12.71 -18.81
N ILE A 344 -0.46 -13.71 -19.71
CA ILE A 344 0.50 -14.82 -19.71
C ILE A 344 1.91 -14.38 -20.14
N VAL A 345 2.05 -13.42 -21.05
CA VAL A 345 3.36 -12.96 -21.53
C VAL A 345 3.98 -11.93 -20.57
N SER A 346 3.19 -11.32 -19.68
CA SER A 346 3.66 -10.28 -18.76
C SER A 346 4.71 -10.71 -17.72
N PRO A 347 4.70 -11.94 -17.14
CA PRO A 347 5.64 -12.33 -16.08
C PRO A 347 6.95 -12.90 -16.65
N ASN A 348 8.04 -12.76 -15.89
CA ASN A 348 9.31 -13.43 -16.21
C ASN A 348 9.21 -14.95 -16.00
N LEU A 349 10.06 -15.73 -16.69
CA LEU A 349 10.11 -17.19 -16.57
C LEU A 349 10.27 -17.69 -15.11
N TYR A 350 11.10 -17.01 -14.31
CA TYR A 350 11.33 -17.35 -12.90
C TYR A 350 10.06 -17.28 -12.05
N TRP A 351 9.11 -16.42 -12.42
CA TRP A 351 7.84 -16.31 -11.71
C TRP A 351 6.96 -17.55 -11.90
N TYR A 352 6.94 -18.12 -13.11
CA TYR A 352 6.27 -19.40 -13.37
C TYR A 352 6.95 -20.56 -12.63
N ALA A 353 8.28 -20.57 -12.58
CA ALA A 353 9.02 -21.56 -11.80
C ALA A 353 8.66 -21.51 -10.30
N ALA A 354 8.51 -20.31 -9.73
CA ALA A 354 8.09 -20.14 -8.34
C ALA A 354 6.67 -20.70 -8.09
N ILE A 355 5.72 -20.46 -9.00
CA ILE A 355 4.37 -21.03 -8.88
C ILE A 355 4.40 -22.55 -8.98
N ILE A 356 5.12 -23.11 -9.96
CA ILE A 356 5.23 -24.57 -10.12
C ILE A 356 5.82 -25.19 -8.85
N PHE A 357 6.87 -24.58 -8.27
CA PHE A 357 7.46 -25.05 -7.03
C PHE A 357 6.48 -25.00 -5.85
N CYS A 358 5.75 -23.90 -5.66
CA CYS A 358 4.71 -23.81 -4.63
C CYS A 358 3.58 -24.83 -4.86
N SER A 359 3.16 -25.03 -6.10
CA SER A 359 2.12 -25.99 -6.50
C SER A 359 2.52 -27.44 -6.20
N ILE A 360 3.77 -27.80 -6.50
CA ILE A 360 4.34 -29.11 -6.13
C ILE A 360 4.37 -29.25 -4.60
N GLY A 361 4.84 -28.23 -3.90
CA GLY A 361 4.85 -28.21 -2.43
C GLY A 361 3.47 -28.41 -1.82
N ILE A 362 2.42 -27.83 -2.40
CA ILE A 362 1.04 -28.04 -1.95
C ILE A 362 0.61 -29.49 -2.19
N PHE A 363 0.93 -30.08 -3.34
CA PHE A 363 0.53 -31.45 -3.65
C PHE A 363 1.11 -32.49 -2.67
N PHE A 364 2.37 -32.32 -2.26
CA PHE A 364 3.07 -33.23 -1.34
C PHE A 364 2.94 -32.87 0.15
N ALA A 365 2.29 -31.75 0.48
CA ALA A 365 2.18 -31.32 1.88
C ALA A 365 1.12 -32.12 2.65
N ASP A 366 1.56 -33.10 3.44
CA ASP A 366 0.71 -33.80 4.40
C ASP A 366 0.68 -33.04 5.74
N GLY A 367 -0.22 -32.07 5.86
CA GLY A 367 -0.45 -31.35 7.12
C GLY A 367 -1.19 -30.02 6.98
N ASP A 368 -2.13 -29.75 7.90
CA ASP A 368 -2.93 -28.52 7.95
C ASP A 368 -2.09 -27.26 8.11
N ASN A 369 -0.97 -27.34 8.84
CA ASN A 369 -0.08 -26.19 9.07
C ASN A 369 0.70 -25.80 7.81
N LEU A 370 1.10 -26.76 6.99
CA LEU A 370 1.78 -26.49 5.72
C LEU A 370 0.82 -25.85 4.72
N ASN A 371 -0.44 -26.32 4.67
CA ASN A 371 -1.47 -25.71 3.83
C ASN A 371 -1.79 -24.27 4.25
N LYS A 372 -1.86 -24.00 5.55
CA LYS A 372 -2.07 -22.64 6.09
C LYS A 372 -0.97 -21.65 5.69
N PHE A 373 0.23 -22.11 5.35
CA PHE A 373 1.32 -21.24 4.91
C PHE A 373 1.47 -21.21 3.38
N LEU A 374 1.42 -22.36 2.71
CA LEU A 374 1.64 -22.48 1.28
C LEU A 374 0.52 -21.86 0.44
N ILE A 375 -0.73 -21.97 0.88
CA ILE A 375 -1.88 -21.37 0.19
C ILE A 375 -1.72 -19.83 0.13
N PRO A 376 -1.53 -19.11 1.26
CA PRO A 376 -1.25 -17.67 1.19
C PRO A 376 -0.07 -17.32 0.28
N MET A 377 1.00 -18.12 0.25
CA MET A 377 2.14 -17.86 -0.63
C MET A 377 1.79 -17.96 -2.13
N VAL A 378 0.93 -18.88 -2.54
CA VAL A 378 0.44 -18.93 -3.93
C VAL A 378 -0.40 -17.69 -4.27
N TRP A 379 -1.14 -17.16 -3.30
CA TRP A 379 -2.04 -16.02 -3.49
C TRP A 379 -1.34 -14.66 -3.52
N ILE A 380 -0.12 -14.52 -2.97
CA ILE A 380 0.65 -13.26 -3.05
C ILE A 380 1.40 -13.12 -4.39
N LEU A 381 1.79 -14.22 -5.03
CA LEU A 381 2.57 -14.21 -6.27
C LEU A 381 1.87 -13.49 -7.47
N PRO A 382 0.58 -13.71 -7.76
CA PRO A 382 -0.12 -13.08 -8.90
C PRO A 382 -0.59 -11.64 -8.67
N VAL A 383 -0.27 -11.02 -7.53
CA VAL A 383 -0.69 -9.65 -7.21
C VAL A 383 -0.33 -8.64 -8.30
N PHE A 384 0.86 -8.77 -8.89
CA PHE A 384 1.32 -7.87 -9.97
C PHE A 384 0.54 -8.02 -11.27
N ILE A 385 -0.11 -9.15 -11.46
CA ILE A 385 -0.90 -9.45 -12.65
C ILE A 385 -2.31 -8.93 -12.44
N TRP A 386 -2.91 -9.19 -11.27
CA TRP A 386 -4.22 -8.66 -10.90
C TRP A 386 -4.25 -7.13 -10.91
N SER A 387 -3.24 -6.49 -10.32
CA SER A 387 -3.11 -5.02 -10.28
C SER A 387 -3.11 -4.35 -11.66
N LYS A 388 -2.80 -5.12 -12.71
CA LYS A 388 -2.66 -4.66 -14.09
C LYS A 388 -3.91 -4.90 -14.94
N LEU A 389 -4.85 -5.73 -14.49
CA LEU A 389 -6.02 -6.14 -15.29
C LEU A 389 -6.80 -4.96 -15.89
N ALA A 390 -7.01 -3.90 -15.11
CA ALA A 390 -7.74 -2.70 -15.55
C ALA A 390 -6.84 -1.49 -15.89
N THR A 391 -5.53 -1.57 -15.66
CA THR A 391 -4.61 -0.43 -15.78
C THR A 391 -3.62 -0.55 -16.94
N VAL A 392 -3.45 -1.72 -17.55
CA VAL A 392 -2.48 -1.94 -18.66
C VAL A 392 -2.71 -0.98 -19.81
N GLN A 393 -3.96 -0.78 -20.23
CA GLN A 393 -4.28 0.10 -21.36
C GLN A 393 -3.90 1.56 -21.08
N ARG A 394 -4.11 2.02 -19.84
CA ARG A 394 -3.68 3.35 -19.37
C ARG A 394 -2.17 3.48 -19.30
N ALA A 395 -1.50 2.48 -18.76
CA ALA A 395 -0.04 2.49 -18.61
C ALA A 395 0.69 2.64 -19.95
N PHE A 396 0.10 2.13 -21.04
CA PHE A 396 0.62 2.26 -22.40
C PHE A 396 0.01 3.43 -23.20
N ASN A 397 -0.82 4.28 -22.60
CA ASN A 397 -1.55 5.38 -23.28
C ASN A 397 -2.38 4.90 -24.49
N MET A 398 -2.91 3.68 -24.44
CA MET A 398 -3.72 3.09 -25.51
C MET A 398 -5.22 3.09 -25.20
N GLU A 399 -5.63 3.46 -23.98
CA GLU A 399 -7.03 3.45 -23.56
C GLU A 399 -7.89 4.29 -24.51
N ASP A 400 -7.54 5.57 -24.73
CA ASP A 400 -8.33 6.48 -25.57
C ASP A 400 -8.50 5.94 -27.01
N TYR A 401 -7.44 5.38 -27.59
CA TYR A 401 -7.50 4.76 -28.92
C TYR A 401 -8.41 3.53 -28.95
N LEU A 402 -8.26 2.64 -27.96
CA LEU A 402 -9.04 1.40 -27.90
C LEU A 402 -10.52 1.67 -27.63
N LEU A 403 -10.84 2.73 -26.90
CA LEU A 403 -12.21 3.14 -26.62
C LEU A 403 -12.95 3.65 -27.86
N THR A 404 -12.26 4.10 -28.92
CA THR A 404 -12.91 4.47 -30.20
C THR A 404 -13.59 3.28 -30.88
N TYR A 405 -13.12 2.05 -30.64
CA TYR A 405 -13.71 0.85 -31.20
C TYR A 405 -14.95 0.42 -30.40
N LYS A 406 -16.14 0.59 -30.98
CA LYS A 406 -17.45 0.26 -30.36
C LYS A 406 -17.51 -1.16 -29.79
N ASN A 407 -16.98 -2.15 -30.52
CA ASN A 407 -17.00 -3.55 -30.08
C ASN A 407 -16.04 -3.80 -28.91
N TYR A 408 -14.88 -3.13 -28.89
CA TYR A 408 -13.96 -3.23 -27.76
C TYR A 408 -14.58 -2.61 -26.51
N ARG A 409 -15.16 -1.42 -26.64
CA ARG A 409 -15.76 -0.64 -25.54
C ARG A 409 -16.75 -1.46 -24.70
N ASN A 410 -17.67 -2.17 -25.36
CA ASN A 410 -18.75 -2.90 -24.68
C ASN A 410 -18.28 -4.22 -24.05
N VAL A 411 -17.29 -4.88 -24.65
CA VAL A 411 -16.92 -6.26 -24.31
C VAL A 411 -15.69 -6.30 -23.40
N GLU A 412 -14.84 -5.28 -23.43
CA GLU A 412 -13.61 -5.19 -22.62
C GLU A 412 -13.83 -5.47 -21.11
N PRO A 413 -14.82 -4.89 -20.40
CA PRO A 413 -14.87 -5.05 -18.95
C PRO A 413 -15.21 -6.49 -18.54
N LEU A 414 -16.05 -7.16 -19.34
CA LEU A 414 -16.40 -8.55 -19.11
C LEU A 414 -15.25 -9.47 -19.53
N ASN A 415 -14.60 -9.19 -20.67
CA ASN A 415 -13.47 -9.98 -21.14
C ASN A 415 -12.22 -9.86 -20.25
N SER A 416 -11.94 -8.69 -19.66
CA SER A 416 -10.84 -8.52 -18.71
C SER A 416 -11.12 -9.27 -17.40
N ALA A 417 -12.36 -9.24 -16.91
CA ALA A 417 -12.80 -10.05 -15.77
C ALA A 417 -12.68 -11.56 -16.04
N VAL A 418 -13.19 -12.04 -17.17
CA VAL A 418 -13.12 -13.46 -17.53
C VAL A 418 -11.66 -13.90 -17.74
N ALA A 419 -10.83 -13.08 -18.38
CA ALA A 419 -9.40 -13.39 -18.55
C ALA A 419 -8.68 -13.48 -17.20
N GLY A 420 -8.95 -12.56 -16.27
CA GLY A 420 -8.41 -12.60 -14.91
C GLY A 420 -8.84 -13.85 -14.16
N ILE A 421 -10.14 -14.19 -14.19
CA ILE A 421 -10.71 -15.37 -13.53
C ILE A 421 -10.09 -16.66 -14.07
N LEU A 422 -10.05 -16.83 -15.40
CA LEU A 422 -9.44 -18.01 -16.04
C LEU A 422 -7.98 -18.17 -15.64
N PHE A 423 -7.22 -17.07 -15.63
CA PHE A 423 -5.83 -17.08 -15.21
C PHE A 423 -5.66 -17.47 -13.73
N THR A 424 -6.51 -16.96 -12.85
CA THR A 424 -6.47 -17.33 -11.43
C THR A 424 -6.87 -18.77 -11.14
N VAL A 425 -7.82 -19.31 -11.89
CA VAL A 425 -8.18 -20.73 -11.80
C VAL A 425 -6.98 -21.58 -12.22
N PHE A 426 -6.29 -21.20 -13.30
CA PHE A 426 -5.09 -21.89 -13.76
C PHE A 426 -3.99 -21.95 -12.70
N ILE A 427 -3.73 -20.84 -11.99
CA ILE A 427 -2.73 -20.80 -10.91
C ILE A 427 -3.12 -21.68 -9.72
N ASN A 428 -4.42 -21.72 -9.38
CA ASN A 428 -4.92 -22.44 -8.22
C ASN A 428 -5.32 -23.90 -8.52
N ILE A 429 -5.01 -24.41 -9.72
CA ILE A 429 -5.45 -25.75 -10.14
C ILE A 429 -4.95 -26.85 -9.19
N SER A 430 -3.71 -26.72 -8.69
CA SER A 430 -3.13 -27.68 -7.75
C SER A 430 -3.84 -27.70 -6.40
N ILE A 431 -4.34 -26.54 -5.94
CA ILE A 431 -5.11 -26.44 -4.69
C ILE A 431 -6.50 -27.08 -4.88
N ILE A 432 -7.13 -26.83 -6.03
CA ILE A 432 -8.43 -27.42 -6.38
C ILE A 432 -8.32 -28.95 -6.46
N ILE A 433 -7.29 -29.47 -7.13
CA ILE A 433 -7.03 -30.92 -7.23
C ILE A 433 -6.82 -31.52 -5.83
N LYS A 434 -6.02 -30.87 -4.97
CA LYS A 434 -5.79 -31.34 -3.61
C LYS A 434 -7.07 -31.40 -2.78
N PHE A 435 -7.90 -30.34 -2.81
CA PHE A 435 -9.17 -30.35 -2.09
C PHE A 435 -10.17 -31.36 -2.66
N LEU A 436 -10.08 -31.68 -3.95
CA LEU A 436 -10.84 -32.77 -4.56
C LEU A 436 -10.41 -34.13 -4.00
N MET A 437 -9.10 -34.38 -3.84
CA MET A 437 -8.57 -35.61 -3.24
C MET A 437 -8.96 -35.78 -1.77
N ILE A 438 -9.09 -34.66 -1.03
CA ILE A 438 -9.51 -34.64 0.38
C ILE A 438 -11.07 -34.64 0.51
N HIS A 439 -11.80 -34.70 -0.60
CA HIS A 439 -13.27 -34.59 -0.66
C HIS A 439 -13.85 -33.34 0.03
N ASN A 440 -13.06 -32.25 0.13
CA ASN A 440 -13.50 -31.00 0.72
C ASN A 440 -14.12 -30.07 -0.35
N PHE A 441 -15.35 -30.37 -0.76
CA PHE A 441 -16.08 -29.59 -1.76
C PHE A 441 -16.34 -28.15 -1.33
N LEU A 442 -16.52 -27.92 -0.03
CA LEU A 442 -16.79 -26.59 0.53
C LEU A 442 -15.54 -25.68 0.45
N GLY A 443 -14.34 -26.24 0.63
CA GLY A 443 -13.10 -25.49 0.38
C GLY A 443 -12.93 -25.07 -1.09
N ILE A 444 -13.36 -25.92 -2.03
CA ILE A 444 -13.30 -25.61 -3.48
C ILE A 444 -14.23 -24.43 -3.80
N THR A 445 -15.46 -24.42 -3.27
CA THR A 445 -16.37 -23.31 -3.51
C THR A 445 -15.83 -22.00 -2.94
N TYR A 446 -15.20 -22.01 -1.77
CA TYR A 446 -14.59 -20.82 -1.18
C TYR A 446 -13.39 -20.29 -1.97
N ILE A 447 -12.56 -21.16 -2.52
CA ILE A 447 -11.48 -20.74 -3.43
C ILE A 447 -12.05 -20.10 -4.69
N LEU A 448 -13.10 -20.67 -5.29
CA LEU A 448 -13.75 -20.09 -6.47
C LEU A 448 -14.37 -18.71 -6.17
N ILE A 449 -14.97 -18.56 -4.99
CA ILE A 449 -15.48 -17.27 -4.51
C ILE A 449 -14.35 -16.26 -4.34
N GLY A 450 -13.24 -16.66 -3.70
CA GLY A 450 -12.06 -15.81 -3.54
C GLY A 450 -11.48 -15.38 -4.89
N ILE A 451 -11.44 -16.29 -5.86
CA ILE A 451 -10.99 -16.01 -7.23
C ILE A 451 -11.85 -14.91 -7.87
N PHE A 452 -13.17 -15.03 -7.76
CA PHE A 452 -14.08 -14.02 -8.29
C PHE A 452 -13.90 -12.67 -7.59
N PHE A 453 -13.87 -12.68 -6.25
CA PHE A 453 -13.75 -11.47 -5.43
C PHE A 453 -12.47 -10.69 -5.74
N VAL A 454 -11.30 -11.35 -5.78
CA VAL A 454 -10.02 -10.68 -5.97
C VAL A 454 -9.91 -10.03 -7.36
N ASN A 455 -10.38 -10.72 -8.41
CA ASN A 455 -10.42 -10.14 -9.75
C ASN A 455 -11.42 -8.98 -9.85
N ALA A 456 -12.60 -9.09 -9.23
CA ALA A 456 -13.58 -8.01 -9.18
C ALA A 456 -13.02 -6.76 -8.47
N LEU A 457 -12.34 -6.96 -7.33
CA LEU A 457 -11.69 -5.91 -6.56
C LEU A 457 -10.56 -5.24 -7.36
N ALA A 458 -9.77 -6.03 -8.09
CA ALA A 458 -8.70 -5.51 -8.96
C ALA A 458 -9.22 -4.58 -10.05
N ILE A 459 -10.28 -4.99 -10.74
CA ILE A 459 -10.86 -4.20 -11.84
C ILE A 459 -11.53 -2.94 -11.29
N PHE A 460 -12.26 -3.05 -10.18
CA PHE A 460 -12.92 -1.91 -9.54
C PHE A 460 -11.91 -0.82 -9.11
N ILE A 461 -10.89 -1.20 -8.33
CA ILE A 461 -9.87 -0.25 -7.85
C ILE A 461 -9.09 0.34 -9.03
N GLY A 462 -8.74 -0.48 -10.02
CA GLY A 462 -8.06 -0.02 -11.23
C GLY A 462 -8.89 0.98 -12.04
N ASN A 463 -10.21 0.80 -12.11
CA ASN A 463 -11.10 1.73 -12.81
C ASN A 463 -11.30 3.06 -12.05
N ILE A 464 -11.45 3.03 -10.73
CA ILE A 464 -11.60 4.24 -9.91
C ILE A 464 -10.30 5.05 -9.87
N VAL A 465 -9.23 4.43 -9.37
CA VAL A 465 -8.00 5.15 -9.03
C VAL A 465 -7.10 5.33 -10.26
N GLY A 466 -7.17 4.42 -11.22
CA GLY A 466 -6.28 4.42 -12.39
C GLY A 466 -4.83 4.07 -12.08
N SER A 467 -4.53 3.62 -10.87
CA SER A 467 -3.20 3.15 -10.46
C SER A 467 -3.24 1.68 -10.06
N SER A 468 -2.23 0.91 -10.47
CA SER A 468 -2.04 -0.47 -10.01
C SER A 468 -1.69 -0.53 -8.51
N THR A 469 -1.05 0.52 -7.98
CA THR A 469 -0.54 0.54 -6.60
C THR A 469 -1.64 0.51 -5.56
N ALA A 470 -2.80 1.12 -5.82
CA ALA A 470 -3.92 1.14 -4.88
C ALA A 470 -4.48 -0.27 -4.64
N PHE A 471 -4.55 -1.09 -5.70
CA PHE A 471 -4.93 -2.49 -5.57
C PHE A 471 -3.89 -3.28 -4.79
N GLU A 472 -2.61 -3.11 -5.13
CA GLU A 472 -1.50 -3.84 -4.50
C GLU A 472 -1.52 -3.62 -2.97
N ILE A 473 -1.65 -2.38 -2.51
CA ILE A 473 -1.70 -2.04 -1.07
C ILE A 473 -2.92 -2.68 -0.40
N THR A 474 -4.11 -2.46 -0.98
CA THR A 474 -5.37 -2.95 -0.41
C THR A 474 -5.36 -4.47 -0.32
N TYR A 475 -4.89 -5.14 -1.37
CA TYR A 475 -4.83 -6.60 -1.41
C TYR A 475 -3.79 -7.15 -0.43
N ILE A 476 -2.59 -6.57 -0.34
CA ILE A 476 -1.56 -7.02 0.61
C ILE A 476 -2.06 -6.94 2.05
N ILE A 477 -2.78 -5.87 2.41
CA ILE A 477 -3.38 -5.72 3.74
C ILE A 477 -4.44 -6.81 3.99
N LEU A 478 -5.34 -7.02 3.03
CA LEU A 478 -6.36 -8.08 3.11
C LEU A 478 -5.73 -9.47 3.21
N TRP A 479 -4.68 -9.73 2.43
CA TRP A 479 -3.93 -10.98 2.42
C TRP A 479 -3.25 -11.24 3.77
N TYR A 480 -2.57 -10.23 4.31
CA TYR A 480 -1.87 -10.35 5.58
C TYR A 480 -2.82 -10.54 6.76
N LEU A 481 -3.85 -9.69 6.86
CA LEU A 481 -4.80 -9.76 7.96
C LEU A 481 -5.70 -10.98 7.86
N GLY A 482 -6.32 -11.20 6.71
CA GLY A 482 -7.29 -12.27 6.50
C GLY A 482 -6.66 -13.65 6.41
N ILE A 483 -5.75 -13.85 5.47
CA ILE A 483 -5.22 -15.17 5.13
C ILE A 483 -4.11 -15.57 6.10
N LEU A 484 -3.06 -14.75 6.21
CA LEU A 484 -1.84 -15.12 6.94
C LEU A 484 -2.01 -15.07 8.47
N ASN A 485 -2.67 -14.03 8.99
CA ASN A 485 -2.99 -13.93 10.41
C ASN A 485 -4.29 -14.67 10.80
N SER A 486 -4.98 -15.30 9.83
CA SER A 486 -6.21 -16.07 10.05
C SER A 486 -7.29 -15.30 10.83
N LEU A 487 -7.45 -13.99 10.58
CA LEU A 487 -8.54 -13.20 11.15
C LEU A 487 -9.87 -13.69 10.56
N PRO A 488 -10.79 -14.25 11.37
CA PRO A 488 -11.99 -14.90 10.85
C PRO A 488 -12.83 -13.96 9.96
N ASN A 489 -12.95 -12.70 10.36
CA ASN A 489 -13.76 -11.67 9.69
C ASN A 489 -13.26 -11.29 8.28
N LEU A 490 -11.98 -11.51 7.98
CA LEU A 490 -11.35 -11.13 6.72
C LEU A 490 -10.86 -12.35 5.92
N ASP A 491 -11.15 -13.56 6.39
CA ASP A 491 -10.77 -14.81 5.73
C ASP A 491 -11.75 -15.13 4.59
N PHE A 492 -11.50 -14.51 3.43
CA PHE A 492 -12.30 -14.72 2.23
C PHE A 492 -12.05 -16.08 1.55
N LEU A 493 -10.98 -16.79 1.91
CA LEU A 493 -10.69 -18.14 1.41
C LEU A 493 -11.30 -19.24 2.28
N GLY A 494 -11.81 -18.90 3.48
CA GLY A 494 -12.42 -19.84 4.40
C GLY A 494 -11.46 -20.91 4.91
N LEU A 495 -10.20 -20.55 5.14
CA LEU A 495 -9.17 -21.45 5.69
C LEU A 495 -9.41 -21.76 7.17
N THR A 496 -10.14 -20.91 7.87
CA THR A 496 -10.40 -21.01 9.31
C THR A 496 -11.78 -21.59 9.58
N SER A 497 -11.88 -22.54 10.53
CA SER A 497 -13.15 -23.18 10.90
C SER A 497 -14.22 -22.20 11.40
N LYS A 498 -13.82 -21.07 12.00
CA LYS A 498 -14.73 -19.98 12.38
C LYS A 498 -15.30 -19.23 11.16
N ALA A 499 -14.48 -18.98 10.14
CA ALA A 499 -14.92 -18.30 8.93
C ALA A 499 -15.91 -19.14 8.12
N VAL A 500 -15.70 -20.47 8.10
CA VAL A 500 -16.62 -21.45 7.52
C VAL A 500 -17.99 -21.39 8.22
N ARG A 501 -18.02 -21.41 9.56
CA ARG A 501 -19.27 -21.37 10.35
C ARG A 501 -20.04 -20.06 10.19
N SER A 502 -19.34 -18.94 10.03
CA SER A 502 -19.94 -17.62 9.83
C SER A 502 -20.25 -17.31 8.36
N HIS A 503 -20.01 -18.24 7.43
CA HIS A 503 -20.24 -18.09 5.98
C HIS A 503 -19.65 -16.81 5.37
N ILE A 504 -18.52 -16.37 5.90
CA ILE A 504 -17.87 -15.11 5.52
C ILE A 504 -17.48 -15.05 4.03
N PRO A 505 -17.00 -16.14 3.40
CA PRO A 505 -16.76 -16.14 1.95
C PRO A 505 -17.99 -15.75 1.12
N ILE A 506 -19.21 -16.11 1.54
CA ILE A 506 -20.45 -15.74 0.82
C ILE A 506 -20.69 -14.22 0.85
N ILE A 507 -20.34 -13.56 1.96
CA ILE A 507 -20.39 -12.10 2.07
C ILE A 507 -19.41 -11.47 1.06
N PHE A 508 -18.21 -12.03 0.92
CA PHE A 508 -17.24 -11.59 -0.08
C PHE A 508 -17.69 -11.83 -1.53
N LEU A 509 -18.51 -12.87 -1.79
CA LEU A 509 -19.18 -13.02 -3.09
C LEU A 509 -20.13 -11.86 -3.35
N ALA A 510 -20.99 -11.51 -2.40
CA ALA A 510 -21.94 -10.40 -2.54
C ALA A 510 -21.22 -9.07 -2.76
N ILE A 511 -20.13 -8.83 -2.03
CA ILE A 511 -19.24 -7.67 -2.23
C ILE A 511 -18.64 -7.72 -3.64
N GLY A 512 -18.14 -8.87 -4.09
CA GLY A 512 -17.59 -9.06 -5.43
C GLY A 512 -18.59 -8.70 -6.53
N VAL A 513 -19.85 -9.13 -6.41
CA VAL A 513 -20.92 -8.78 -7.37
C VAL A 513 -21.22 -7.28 -7.36
N CYS A 514 -21.26 -6.65 -6.19
CA CYS A 514 -21.44 -5.20 -6.10
C CYS A 514 -20.27 -4.44 -6.77
N LEU A 515 -19.03 -4.90 -6.57
CA LEU A 515 -17.83 -4.31 -7.17
C LEU A 515 -17.82 -4.43 -8.69
N THR A 516 -18.25 -5.56 -9.27
CA THR A 516 -18.33 -5.70 -10.73
C THR A 516 -19.36 -4.77 -11.34
N VAL A 517 -20.55 -4.66 -10.74
CA VAL A 517 -21.60 -3.72 -11.17
C VAL A 517 -21.11 -2.28 -11.08
N ALA A 518 -20.54 -1.89 -9.94
CA ALA A 518 -20.02 -0.54 -9.75
C ALA A 518 -18.90 -0.22 -10.76
N SER A 519 -18.01 -1.18 -11.04
CA SER A 519 -16.96 -1.05 -12.05
C SER A 519 -17.51 -0.80 -13.45
N MET A 520 -18.57 -1.52 -13.85
CA MET A 520 -19.25 -1.29 -15.13
C MET A 520 -19.88 0.11 -15.20
N VAL A 521 -20.52 0.57 -14.11
CA VAL A 521 -21.10 1.91 -14.03
C VAL A 521 -20.04 2.99 -14.16
N ILE A 522 -18.93 2.89 -13.42
CA ILE A 522 -17.81 3.85 -13.47
C ILE A 522 -17.24 3.93 -14.88
N LYS A 523 -17.05 2.77 -15.53
CA LYS A 523 -16.55 2.73 -16.89
C LYS A 523 -17.53 3.39 -17.86
N ASN A 524 -18.82 3.13 -17.75
CA ASN A 524 -19.85 3.77 -18.57
C ASN A 524 -19.92 5.28 -18.38
N ILE A 525 -19.75 5.78 -17.15
CA ILE A 525 -19.69 7.22 -16.86
C ILE A 525 -18.47 7.83 -17.55
N ARG A 526 -17.29 7.21 -17.41
CA ARG A 526 -16.06 7.68 -18.06
C ARG A 526 -16.20 7.67 -19.60
N LEU A 527 -16.90 6.70 -20.16
CA LEU A 527 -17.18 6.64 -21.60
C LEU A 527 -18.14 7.71 -22.12
N LYS A 528 -18.97 8.30 -21.26
CA LYS A 528 -19.86 9.41 -21.62
C LYS A 528 -19.18 10.78 -21.53
N SER A 529 -18.04 10.88 -20.82
CA SER A 529 -17.26 12.12 -20.73
C SER A 529 -16.31 12.36 -21.91
N TYR A 530 -16.14 11.35 -22.77
CA TYR A 530 -15.50 11.46 -24.09
C TYR A 530 -16.59 11.50 -25.15
#